data_AF-A0A1T5CJS1-F1
#
_entry.id   AF-A0A1T5CJS1-F1
#
_cell.length_a   1.000
_cell.length_b   1.000
_cell.length_c   1.000
_cell.angle_alpha   90.00
_cell.angle_beta   90.00
_cell.angle_gamma   90.00
#
_symmetry.space_group_name_H-M   'P 1'
#
loop_
_entity.id
_entity.type
_entity.pdbx_description
1 polymer ?
#
loop_
_entity_poly.entity_id
_entity_poly.type
_entity_poly.pdbx_seq_one_letter_code
_entity_poly.pdbx_strand_id
1 'polypeptide(L)'
;MPINPSSLVTPGGDVVHCDLDGGAVLLNLRTRRYFKLNRVSAHVWSRLGDHAEVGALRRSVLETFDVDPDRCTRDLDTLLEAMRAAGLVEIGVDAWTGHAPAA
;
A
#
# COMPACT_ATOMS: atom_id res chain seq x y z
N MET A 1 13.81 -4.08 -5.84
CA MET A 1 14.61 -2.88 -5.46
C MET A 1 14.14 -2.51 -4.07
N PRO A 2 15.00 -2.20 -3.10
CA PRO A 2 14.52 -1.90 -1.75
C PRO A 2 13.59 -0.67 -1.79
N ILE A 3 12.41 -0.77 -1.19
CA ILE A 3 11.50 0.38 -1.12
C ILE A 3 12.02 1.35 -0.06
N ASN A 4 12.26 2.59 -0.47
CA ASN A 4 12.78 3.62 0.41
C ASN A 4 11.67 4.11 1.35
N PRO A 5 11.95 4.46 2.62
CA PRO A 5 10.93 4.99 3.52
C PRO A 5 10.30 6.31 3.04
N SER A 6 11.01 7.08 2.22
CA SER A 6 10.51 8.32 1.58
C SER A 6 9.74 8.08 0.28
N SER A 7 9.60 6.83 -0.16
CA SER A 7 8.77 6.51 -1.33
C SER A 7 7.30 6.76 -1.01
N LEU A 8 6.60 7.39 -1.96
CA LEU A 8 5.17 7.62 -1.87
C LEU A 8 4.42 6.44 -2.47
N VAL A 9 3.45 5.91 -1.74
CA VAL A 9 2.53 4.88 -2.21
C VAL A 9 1.20 5.55 -2.55
N THR A 10 0.61 5.18 -3.67
CA THR A 10 -0.73 5.61 -4.10
C THR A 10 -1.59 4.41 -4.48
N PRO A 11 -2.90 4.41 -4.23
CA PRO A 11 -3.81 3.39 -4.76
C PRO A 11 -3.80 3.40 -6.30
N GLY A 12 -3.92 2.22 -6.92
CA GLY A 12 -4.09 2.15 -8.37
C GLY A 12 -5.44 2.72 -8.81
N GLY A 13 -5.45 3.46 -9.93
CA GLY A 13 -6.67 4.16 -10.40
C GLY A 13 -7.87 3.26 -10.73
N ASP A 14 -7.64 1.98 -11.01
CA ASP A 14 -8.68 0.97 -11.31
C ASP A 14 -8.98 0.04 -10.12
N VAL A 15 -8.68 0.47 -8.90
CA VAL A 15 -8.81 -0.37 -7.69
C VAL A 15 -9.96 0.13 -6.84
N VAL A 16 -10.92 -0.75 -6.59
CA VAL A 16 -12.00 -0.53 -5.64
C VAL A 16 -11.78 -1.38 -4.39
N HIS A 17 -12.08 -0.81 -3.23
CA HIS A 17 -12.04 -1.53 -1.96
C HIS A 17 -13.45 -1.71 -1.41
N CYS A 18 -13.64 -2.78 -0.64
CA CYS A 18 -14.86 -3.04 0.10
C CYS A 18 -14.47 -3.59 1.48
N ASP A 19 -14.92 -2.90 2.52
CA ASP A 19 -14.73 -3.35 3.89
C ASP A 19 -15.58 -4.58 4.18
N LEU A 20 -15.00 -5.50 4.94
CA LEU A 20 -15.65 -6.71 5.42
C LEU A 20 -15.50 -6.77 6.93
N ASP A 21 -16.38 -7.49 7.60
CA ASP A 21 -16.28 -7.69 9.04
C ASP A 21 -14.95 -8.42 9.37
N GLY A 22 -13.98 -7.67 9.89
CA GLY A 22 -12.63 -8.14 10.21
C GLY A 22 -11.57 -8.07 9.10
N GLY A 23 -11.83 -7.40 7.96
CA GLY A 23 -10.84 -7.23 6.90
C GLY A 23 -11.31 -6.35 5.75
N ALA A 24 -10.65 -6.44 4.58
CA ALA A 24 -11.08 -5.73 3.38
C ALA A 24 -10.81 -6.58 2.13
N VAL A 25 -11.54 -6.33 1.05
CA VAL A 25 -11.28 -6.90 -0.26
C VAL A 25 -10.97 -5.78 -1.24
N LEU A 26 -9.93 -5.98 -2.04
CA LEU A 26 -9.58 -5.14 -3.17
C LEU A 26 -9.98 -5.85 -4.46
N LEU A 27 -10.64 -5.13 -5.34
CA LEU A 27 -10.94 -5.58 -6.68
C LEU A 27 -10.22 -4.67 -7.67
N ASN A 28 -9.32 -5.27 -8.45
CA ASN A 28 -8.68 -4.58 -9.57
C ASN A 28 -9.58 -4.73 -10.80
N LEU A 29 -10.22 -3.65 -11.25
CA LEU A 29 -11.19 -3.65 -12.34
C LEU A 29 -10.54 -3.99 -13.69
N ARG A 30 -9.28 -3.57 -13.90
CA ARG A 30 -8.53 -3.84 -15.13
C ARG A 30 -8.22 -5.32 -15.30
N THR A 31 -7.80 -5.99 -14.23
CA THR A 31 -7.42 -7.42 -14.26
C THR A 31 -8.55 -8.36 -13.86
N ARG A 32 -9.67 -7.82 -13.34
CA ARG A 32 -10.81 -8.54 -12.76
C ARG A 32 -10.40 -9.51 -11.64
N ARG A 33 -9.30 -9.22 -10.95
CA ARG A 33 -8.79 -10.03 -9.84
C ARG A 33 -9.24 -9.45 -8.52
N TYR A 34 -9.71 -10.32 -7.64
CA TYR A 34 -10.04 -10.00 -6.26
C TYR A 34 -8.89 -10.40 -5.34
N PHE A 35 -8.62 -9.57 -4.35
CA PHE A 35 -7.59 -9.79 -3.34
C PHE A 35 -8.21 -9.60 -1.97
N LYS A 36 -8.15 -10.63 -1.14
CA LYS A 36 -8.57 -10.53 0.25
C LYS A 36 -7.40 -10.02 1.08
N LEU A 37 -7.59 -8.91 1.76
CA LEU A 37 -6.62 -8.35 2.68
C LEU A 37 -6.73 -9.06 4.03
N ASN A 38 -5.57 -9.37 4.62
CA ASN A 38 -5.51 -9.78 6.01
C ASN A 38 -5.59 -8.55 6.91
N ARG A 39 -5.60 -8.73 8.24
CA ARG A 39 -5.70 -7.62 9.21
C ARG A 39 -4.62 -6.55 9.02
N VAL A 40 -3.38 -6.94 8.73
CA VAL A 40 -2.26 -6.01 8.51
C VAL A 40 -2.40 -5.31 7.16
N SER A 41 -2.70 -6.04 6.09
CA SER A 41 -2.85 -5.45 4.75
C SER A 41 -4.04 -4.49 4.70
N ALA A 42 -5.14 -4.81 5.40
CA ALA A 42 -6.31 -3.95 5.52
C ALA A 42 -5.98 -2.68 6.31
N HIS A 43 -5.21 -2.80 7.40
CA HIS A 43 -4.71 -1.63 8.15
C HIS A 43 -3.84 -0.72 7.30
N VAL A 44 -2.89 -1.31 6.56
CA VAL A 44 -2.01 -0.56 5.63
C VAL A 44 -2.84 0.13 4.56
N TRP A 45 -3.83 -0.55 3.98
CA TRP A 45 -4.72 0.03 2.97
C TRP A 45 -5.57 1.17 3.53
N SER A 46 -6.14 1.01 4.72
CA SER A 46 -6.89 2.06 5.39
C SER A 46 -6.02 3.29 5.68
N ARG A 47 -4.77 3.07 6.08
CA ARG A 47 -3.79 4.14 6.32
C ARG A 47 -3.23 4.78 5.06
N LEU A 48 -3.25 4.07 3.94
CA LEU A 48 -2.83 4.60 2.65
C LEU A 48 -3.73 5.75 2.20
N GLY A 49 -5.06 5.64 2.36
CA GLY A 49 -6.01 6.67 1.91
C GLY A 49 -5.79 7.01 0.43
N ASP A 50 -5.59 8.28 0.11
CA ASP A 50 -5.20 8.75 -1.24
C ASP A 50 -3.70 8.57 -1.54
N HIS A 51 -2.84 8.73 -0.54
CA HIS A 51 -1.40 8.54 -0.63
C HIS A 51 -0.76 8.47 0.76
N ALA A 52 0.33 7.70 0.88
CA ALA A 52 1.11 7.64 2.11
C ALA A 52 2.58 7.32 1.85
N GLU A 53 3.46 7.86 2.69
CA GLU A 53 4.86 7.47 2.69
C GLU A 53 5.05 6.08 3.30
N VAL A 54 5.97 5.30 2.72
CA VAL A 54 6.30 3.96 3.22
C VAL A 54 6.75 3.99 4.68
N GLY A 55 7.54 5.00 5.07
CA GLY A 55 7.96 5.20 6.45
C GLY A 55 6.80 5.44 7.42
N ALA A 56 5.77 6.18 6.98
CA ALA A 56 4.56 6.42 7.77
C ALA A 56 3.73 5.13 7.92
N LEU A 57 3.61 4.34 6.84
CA LEU A 57 2.95 3.04 6.87
C LEU A 57 3.66 2.07 7.83
N ARG A 58 5.01 2.01 7.78
CA ARG A 58 5.82 1.19 8.71
C ARG A 58 5.59 1.57 10.16
N ARG A 59 5.64 2.87 10.49
CA ARG A 59 5.37 3.36 11.86
C ARG A 59 3.97 2.97 12.33
N SER A 60 2.96 3.21 11.49
CA SER A 60 1.58 2.89 11.84
C SER A 60 1.37 1.39 12.10
N VAL A 61 2.07 0.51 11.38
CA VAL A 61 2.03 -0.93 11.65
C VAL A 61 2.71 -1.24 12.99
N LEU A 62 3.90 -0.68 13.27
CA LEU A 62 4.60 -0.90 14.54
C LEU A 62 3.84 -0.36 15.76
N GLU A 63 3.09 0.72 15.61
CA GLU A 63 2.25 1.28 16.68
C GLU A 63 0.99 0.45 16.94
N THR A 64 0.48 -0.23 15.90
CA THR A 64 -0.79 -0.98 16.00
C THR A 64 -0.56 -2.46 16.31
N PHE A 65 0.54 -3.01 15.82
CA PHE A 65 0.90 -4.42 15.96
C PHE A 65 2.20 -4.52 16.74
N ASP A 66 2.19 -5.31 17.82
CA ASP A 66 3.40 -5.61 18.61
C ASP A 66 4.29 -6.58 17.81
N VAL A 67 5.12 -6.03 16.93
CA VAL A 67 6.01 -6.78 16.04
C VAL A 67 7.41 -6.17 16.01
N ASP A 68 8.40 -7.00 15.73
CA ASP A 68 9.79 -6.55 15.56
C ASP A 68 9.93 -5.58 14.36
N PRO A 69 10.69 -4.47 14.50
CA PRO A 69 10.85 -3.46 13.46
C PRO A 69 11.54 -3.94 12.18
N ASP A 70 12.51 -4.86 12.29
CA ASP A 70 13.19 -5.43 11.13
C ASP A 70 12.23 -6.37 10.37
N ARG A 71 11.51 -7.20 11.11
CA ARG A 71 10.44 -8.04 10.56
C ARG A 71 9.36 -7.20 9.89
N CYS A 72 8.86 -6.17 10.55
CA CYS A 72 7.83 -5.27 10.00
C CYS A 72 8.29 -4.63 8.69
N THR A 73 9.53 -4.16 8.65
CA THR A 73 10.10 -3.55 7.46
C THR A 73 10.11 -4.52 6.29
N ARG A 74 10.60 -5.75 6.51
CA ARG A 74 10.69 -6.77 5.47
C ARG A 74 9.32 -7.28 4.99
N ASP A 75 8.40 -7.53 5.91
CA ASP A 75 7.06 -8.01 5.60
C ASP A 75 6.26 -6.93 4.85
N LEU A 76 6.38 -5.66 5.26
CA LEU A 76 5.71 -4.56 4.60
C LEU A 76 6.30 -4.28 3.21
N ASP A 77 7.62 -4.36 3.02
CA ASP A 77 8.23 -4.25 1.69
C ASP A 77 7.68 -5.32 0.75
N THR A 78 7.65 -6.57 1.23
CA THR A 78 7.13 -7.71 0.47
C THR A 78 5.66 -7.50 0.11
N LEU A 79 4.85 -6.98 1.04
CA LEU A 79 3.44 -6.67 0.81
C LEU A 79 3.27 -5.58 -0.24
N LEU A 80 4.01 -4.48 -0.13
CA LEU A 80 3.94 -3.35 -1.06
C LEU A 80 4.41 -3.75 -2.46
N GLU A 81 5.49 -4.52 -2.57
CA GLU A 81 5.94 -5.08 -3.86
C GLU A 81 4.88 -6.01 -4.45
N ALA A 82 4.24 -6.87 -3.66
CA ALA A 82 3.17 -7.76 -4.12
C ALA A 82 1.93 -6.97 -4.59
N MET A 83 1.53 -5.95 -3.84
CA MET A 83 0.43 -5.05 -4.23
C MET A 83 0.76 -4.30 -5.52
N ARG A 84 1.99 -3.80 -5.66
CA ARG A 84 2.47 -3.16 -6.90
C ARG A 84 2.45 -4.11 -8.08
N ALA A 85 2.97 -5.34 -7.91
CA ALA A 85 2.98 -6.36 -8.95
C ALA A 85 1.56 -6.78 -9.36
N ALA A 86 0.62 -6.77 -8.43
CA ALA A 86 -0.80 -6.99 -8.67
C ALA A 86 -1.52 -5.77 -9.29
N GLY A 87 -0.84 -4.63 -9.43
CA GLY A 87 -1.42 -3.37 -9.92
C GLY A 87 -2.44 -2.76 -8.96
N LEU A 88 -2.31 -3.01 -7.66
CA LEU A 88 -3.18 -2.49 -6.61
C LEU A 88 -2.71 -1.14 -6.08
N VAL A 89 -1.39 -0.93 -6.10
CA VAL A 89 -0.76 0.34 -5.69
C VAL A 89 0.34 0.70 -6.68
N GLU A 90 0.71 1.96 -6.69
CA GLU A 90 1.90 2.46 -7.35
C GLU A 90 2.87 2.98 -6.29
N ILE A 91 4.17 2.82 -6.55
CA ILE A 91 5.23 3.24 -5.63
C ILE A 91 6.15 4.19 -6.38
N GLY A 92 6.10 5.46 -6.00
CA GLY A 92 6.97 6.51 -6.52
C GLY A 92 8.39 6.39 -5.95
N VAL A 93 9.38 6.66 -6.79
CA VAL A 93 10.74 6.98 -6.35
C VAL A 93 10.79 8.49 -6.11
N ASP A 94 10.91 8.88 -4.84
CA ASP A 94 10.98 10.27 -4.35
C ASP A 94 9.64 11.05 -4.39
N ALA A 95 9.48 12.00 -3.46
CA ALA A 95 8.31 12.85 -3.39
C ALA A 95 8.11 13.58 -4.72
N TRP A 96 7.07 13.20 -5.46
CA TRP A 96 6.70 13.75 -6.74
C TRP A 96 6.84 15.28 -6.77
N THR A 97 7.84 15.79 -7.50
CA THR A 97 7.86 17.18 -7.97
C THR A 97 6.89 17.30 -9.13
N GLY A 98 5.77 17.95 -8.87
CA GLY A 98 4.64 18.11 -9.80
C GLY A 98 5.04 18.41 -11.24
N HIS A 99 4.44 17.67 -12.17
CA HIS A 99 4.17 18.12 -13.52
C HIS A 99 3.06 17.23 -14.09
N ALA A 100 1.85 17.79 -14.15
CA ALA A 100 0.71 17.23 -14.88
C ALA A 100 1.00 17.24 -16.38
N PRO A 101 0.54 16.25 -17.17
CA PRO A 101 0.52 16.39 -18.62
C PRO A 101 -0.54 17.45 -18.97
N ALA A 102 -0.09 18.66 -19.33
CA ALA A 102 -0.91 19.62 -20.02
C ALA A 102 -0.76 19.40 -21.53
N ALA A 103 -1.92 19.34 -22.19
CA ALA A 103 -2.16 19.08 -23.60
C ALA A 103 -1.33 19.90 -24.59
#